data_AF-A0A7Z1JCN6-F1
#
_entry.id   AF-A0A7Z1JCN6-F1
#
_cell.length_a   1.000
_cell.length_b   1.000
_cell.length_c   1.000
_cell.angle_alpha   90.00
_cell.angle_beta   90.00
_cell.angle_gamma   90.00
#
_symmetry.space_group_name_H-M   'P 1'
#
loop_
_entity.id
_entity.type
_entity.pdbx_description
1 polymer ?
#
loop_
_entity_poly.entity_id
_entity_poly.type
_entity_poly.pdbx_seq_one_letter_code
_entity_poly.pdbx_strand_id
1 'polypeptide(L)'
;MTITTAQKKYAEAMHEFINMVDDFEESTPDFAKEVLHDSDYVVITKNEKYAVALCSLSTDECEYDTNLYLDEKLVDYSTVDVNGVTYYINIVETNDIDDLEIATDEDEMKSGNQEIILKSELK
;
A
#
# COMPACT_ATOMS: atom_id res chain seq x y z
N MET A 1 -11.05 17.73 18.71
CA MET A 1 -10.44 16.40 18.51
C MET A 1 -9.06 16.61 17.92
N THR A 2 -8.03 16.02 18.51
CA THR A 2 -6.66 16.07 17.98
C THR A 2 -6.52 14.99 16.92
N ILE A 3 -5.97 15.34 15.76
CA ILE A 3 -5.67 14.42 14.64
C ILE A 3 -4.32 13.76 14.95
N THR A 4 -4.18 12.44 14.73
CA THR A 4 -2.89 11.75 14.92
C THR A 4 -1.92 12.07 13.78
N THR A 5 -0.62 11.85 13.98
CA THR A 5 0.41 12.06 12.93
C THR A 5 0.08 11.27 11.65
N ALA A 6 -0.29 9.99 11.81
CA ALA A 6 -0.68 9.13 10.69
C ALA A 6 -1.91 9.67 9.94
N GLN A 7 -2.94 10.13 10.66
CA GLN A 7 -4.10 10.75 10.02
C GLN A 7 -3.74 12.03 9.25
N LYS A 8 -2.77 12.82 9.75
CA LYS A 8 -2.30 14.03 9.05
C LYS A 8 -1.57 13.66 7.76
N LYS A 9 -0.67 12.68 7.81
CA LYS A 9 0.07 12.17 6.65
C LYS A 9 -0.86 11.53 5.62
N TYR A 10 -1.86 10.77 6.06
CA TYR A 10 -2.91 10.25 5.19
C TYR A 10 -3.68 11.39 4.49
N ALA A 11 -4.10 12.41 5.23
CA ALA A 11 -4.80 13.56 4.64
C ALA A 11 -3.93 14.33 3.63
N GLU A 12 -2.63 14.45 3.88
CA GLU A 12 -1.66 15.02 2.94
C GLU A 12 -1.53 14.17 1.66
N ALA A 13 -1.40 12.85 1.80
CA ALA A 13 -1.33 11.92 0.67
C ALA A 13 -2.62 11.93 -0.17
N MET A 14 -3.78 11.98 0.48
CA MET A 14 -5.07 12.12 -0.23
C MET A 14 -5.19 13.46 -0.94
N HIS A 15 -4.71 14.54 -0.33
CA HIS A 15 -4.71 15.85 -0.98
C HIS A 15 -3.81 15.87 -2.22
N GLU A 16 -2.63 15.25 -2.14
CA GLU A 16 -1.75 15.06 -3.29
C GLU A 16 -2.43 14.25 -4.39
N PHE A 17 -3.07 13.14 -4.05
CA PHE A 17 -3.82 12.32 -5.00
C PHE A 17 -4.96 13.09 -5.69
N ILE A 18 -5.76 13.83 -4.93
CA ILE A 18 -6.83 14.68 -5.47
C ILE A 18 -6.27 15.70 -6.46
N ASN A 19 -5.11 16.29 -6.17
CA ASN A 19 -4.49 17.26 -7.07
C ASN A 19 -3.88 16.63 -8.33
N MET A 20 -3.59 15.32 -8.30
CA MET A 20 -3.08 14.56 -9.46
C MET A 20 -4.21 14.07 -10.38
N VAL A 21 -5.40 13.85 -9.84
CA VAL A 21 -6.55 13.33 -10.59
C VAL A 21 -7.56 14.45 -10.82
N ASP A 22 -7.73 14.86 -12.09
CA ASP A 22 -8.70 15.88 -12.47
C ASP A 22 -10.15 15.46 -12.14
N ASP A 23 -10.97 16.42 -11.72
CA ASP A 23 -12.41 16.27 -11.42
C ASP A 23 -12.75 15.20 -10.37
N PHE A 24 -11.98 15.15 -9.28
CA PHE A 24 -12.32 14.35 -8.11
C PHE A 24 -13.55 14.91 -7.37
N GLU A 25 -14.74 14.40 -7.69
CA GLU A 25 -16.01 14.83 -7.06
C GLU A 25 -16.36 14.06 -5.78
N GLU A 26 -15.83 12.86 -5.59
CA GLU A 26 -16.10 12.05 -4.40
C GLU A 26 -15.31 12.52 -3.16
N SER A 27 -15.73 12.11 -1.97
CA SER A 27 -14.94 12.31 -0.75
C SER A 27 -13.92 11.19 -0.61
N THR A 28 -12.70 11.52 -0.17
CA THR A 28 -11.71 10.51 0.20
C THR A 28 -12.27 9.60 1.30
N PRO A 29 -12.04 8.29 1.23
CA PRO A 29 -12.50 7.36 2.25
C PRO A 29 -11.83 7.65 3.59
N ASP A 30 -12.58 7.45 4.67
CA ASP A 30 -12.08 7.54 6.03
C ASP A 30 -11.76 6.13 6.54
N PHE A 31 -10.53 5.94 7.02
CA PHE A 31 -10.10 4.72 7.69
C PHE A 31 -10.15 4.86 9.21
N ALA A 32 -10.24 3.72 9.90
CA ALA A 32 -10.15 3.69 11.36
C ALA A 32 -8.79 4.24 11.83
N LYS A 33 -8.80 5.05 12.89
CA LYS A 33 -7.58 5.71 13.39
C LYS A 33 -6.49 4.74 13.83
N GLU A 34 -6.92 3.61 14.40
CA GLU A 34 -6.03 2.54 14.86
C GLU A 34 -5.35 1.87 13.66
N VAL A 35 -6.11 1.56 12.61
CA VAL A 35 -5.59 1.01 11.35
C VAL A 35 -4.53 1.93 10.74
N LEU A 36 -4.80 3.24 10.64
CA LEU A 36 -3.82 4.20 10.11
C LEU A 36 -2.58 4.35 11.00
N HIS A 37 -2.73 4.20 12.32
CA HIS A 37 -1.63 4.33 13.27
C HIS A 37 -0.67 3.14 13.21
N ASP A 38 -1.22 1.94 13.07
CA ASP A 38 -0.45 0.70 13.09
C ASP A 38 0.21 0.43 11.73
N SER A 39 -0.37 0.95 10.64
CA SER A 39 0.14 0.79 9.28
C SER A 39 1.29 1.73 8.93
N ASP A 40 2.13 1.31 8.00
CA ASP A 40 3.34 2.03 7.59
C ASP A 40 3.11 2.89 6.35
N TYR A 41 2.29 2.41 5.42
CA TYR A 41 2.08 3.04 4.12
C TYR A 41 0.61 3.20 3.76
N VAL A 42 0.33 4.24 2.99
CA VAL A 42 -0.84 4.32 2.12
C VAL A 42 -0.39 4.20 0.68
N VAL A 43 -1.00 3.29 -0.07
CA VAL A 43 -0.69 3.02 -1.47
C VAL A 43 -1.94 3.17 -2.31
N ILE A 44 -1.89 4.00 -3.34
CA ILE A 44 -2.99 4.20 -4.27
C ILE A 44 -2.65 3.50 -5.57
N THR A 45 -3.49 2.54 -5.96
CA THR A 45 -3.37 1.78 -7.20
C THR A 45 -4.60 2.00 -8.08
N LYS A 46 -4.42 1.78 -9.39
CA LYS A 46 -5.48 1.94 -10.37
C LYS A 46 -6.05 0.58 -10.76
N ASN A 47 -7.38 0.49 -10.86
CA ASN A 47 -8.20 -0.66 -11.29
C ASN A 47 -8.09 -1.95 -10.45
N GLU A 48 -6.99 -2.17 -9.74
CA GLU A 48 -6.75 -3.36 -8.93
C GLU A 48 -6.22 -3.00 -7.55
N LYS A 49 -6.39 -3.93 -6.59
CA LYS A 49 -5.81 -3.82 -5.25
C LYS A 49 -4.29 -3.83 -5.32
N TYR A 50 -3.66 -3.26 -4.30
CA TYR A 50 -2.21 -3.29 -4.20
C TYR A 50 -1.69 -4.74 -4.10
N ALA A 51 -0.83 -5.11 -5.04
CA ALA A 51 -0.02 -6.30 -4.94
C ALA A 51 1.19 -5.95 -4.05
N VAL A 52 1.28 -6.60 -2.90
CA VAL A 52 2.27 -6.24 -1.87
C VAL A 52 3.71 -6.29 -2.41
N ALA A 53 4.57 -5.44 -1.85
CA ALA A 53 5.98 -5.43 -2.22
C ALA A 53 6.67 -6.74 -1.80
N LEU A 54 7.68 -7.11 -2.58
CA LEU A 54 8.50 -8.30 -2.34
C LEU A 54 9.91 -7.89 -1.89
N CYS A 55 10.49 -8.64 -0.96
CA CYS A 55 11.86 -8.48 -0.54
C CYS A 55 12.63 -9.80 -0.64
N SER A 56 13.95 -9.72 -0.60
CA SER A 56 14.84 -10.88 -0.48
C SER A 56 15.62 -10.75 0.82
N LEU A 57 15.56 -11.76 1.67
CA LEU A 57 16.41 -11.82 2.86
C LEU A 57 17.73 -12.47 2.50
N SER A 58 18.83 -11.75 2.75
CA SER A 58 20.15 -12.35 2.67
C SER A 58 20.47 -13.05 4.00
N THR A 59 20.50 -14.38 3.99
CA THR A 59 20.91 -15.18 5.15
C THR A 59 22.27 -15.81 4.84
N ASP A 60 23.33 -15.25 5.43
CA ASP A 60 24.76 -15.48 5.18
C ASP A 60 25.23 -16.81 4.51
N GLU A 61 26.18 -16.62 3.58
CA GLU A 61 27.21 -17.51 2.99
C GLU A 61 26.84 -18.71 2.10
N CYS A 62 25.58 -19.09 1.89
CA CYS A 62 25.23 -20.19 0.97
C CYS A 62 23.94 -19.96 0.17
N GLU A 63 23.72 -18.74 -0.33
CA GLU A 63 22.52 -18.38 -1.10
C GLU A 63 22.48 -19.04 -2.48
N TYR A 64 21.89 -20.22 -2.54
CA TYR A 64 21.37 -20.82 -3.76
C TYR A 64 19.86 -20.55 -3.96
N ASP A 65 19.21 -19.92 -2.99
CA ASP A 65 17.77 -19.64 -3.03
C ASP A 65 17.50 -18.14 -3.20
N THR A 66 17.23 -17.75 -4.46
CA THR A 66 16.60 -16.47 -4.85
C THR A 66 15.12 -16.42 -4.43
N ASN A 67 14.81 -16.84 -3.21
CA ASN A 67 13.44 -16.81 -2.73
C ASN A 67 13.04 -15.36 -2.43
N LEU A 68 11.92 -14.94 -3.01
CA LEU A 68 11.26 -13.68 -2.69
C LEU A 68 10.29 -13.90 -1.54
N TYR A 69 10.14 -12.90 -0.69
CA TYR A 69 9.25 -12.91 0.46
C TYR A 69 8.27 -11.73 0.37
N LEU A 70 7.08 -11.89 0.93
CA LEU A 70 6.08 -10.83 1.03
C LEU A 70 6.50 -9.85 2.13
N ASP A 71 7.15 -8.75 1.74
CA ASP A 71 7.66 -7.72 2.66
C ASP A 71 6.53 -6.93 3.32
N GLU A 72 5.42 -6.80 2.61
CA GLU A 72 4.29 -5.99 2.99
C GLU A 72 3.02 -6.81 3.06
N LYS A 73 2.05 -6.31 3.82
CA LYS A 73 0.74 -6.89 3.99
C LYS A 73 -0.34 -5.83 3.83
N LEU A 74 -1.32 -6.16 3.00
CA LEU A 74 -2.52 -5.35 2.85
C LEU A 74 -3.43 -5.52 4.08
N VAL A 75 -3.62 -4.45 4.83
CA VAL A 75 -4.44 -4.46 6.07
C VAL A 75 -5.89 -4.10 5.75
N ASP A 76 -6.09 -3.02 5.01
CA ASP A 76 -7.41 -2.52 4.64
C ASP A 76 -7.36 -1.84 3.27
N TYR A 77 -8.51 -1.72 2.61
CA TYR A 77 -8.61 -0.99 1.36
C TYR A 77 -10.00 -0.40 1.18
N SER A 78 -10.06 0.72 0.48
CA SER A 78 -11.30 1.31 0.00
C SER A 78 -11.16 1.71 -1.46
N THR A 79 -12.28 1.80 -2.15
CA THR A 79 -12.32 2.20 -3.57
C THR A 79 -12.96 3.56 -3.70
N VAL A 80 -12.50 4.32 -4.70
CA VAL A 80 -13.11 5.56 -5.16
C VAL A 80 -13.25 5.47 -6.67
N ASP A 81 -14.40 5.86 -7.22
CA ASP A 81 -14.58 5.94 -8.68
C ASP A 81 -14.38 7.38 -9.14
N VAL A 82 -13.46 7.58 -10.07
CA VAL A 82 -13.20 8.89 -10.66
C VAL A 82 -13.26 8.75 -12.17
N ASN A 83 -14.29 9.36 -12.76
CA ASN A 83 -14.50 9.36 -14.22
C ASN A 83 -14.51 7.95 -14.85
N GLY A 84 -15.03 6.94 -14.14
CA GLY A 84 -15.11 5.55 -14.61
C GLY A 84 -13.81 4.75 -14.46
N VAL A 85 -12.82 5.31 -13.75
CA VAL A 85 -11.62 4.59 -13.29
C VAL A 85 -11.76 4.36 -11.80
N THR A 86 -11.66 3.09 -11.38
CA THR A 86 -11.69 2.74 -9.96
C THR A 86 -10.27 2.82 -9.40
N TYR A 87 -10.06 3.71 -8.45
CA TYR A 87 -8.83 3.81 -7.67
C TYR A 87 -8.99 3.07 -6.35
N TYR A 88 -7.98 2.29 -5.99
CA TYR A 88 -7.90 1.57 -4.74
C TYR A 88 -6.96 2.34 -3.82
N ILE A 89 -7.47 2.77 -2.67
CA ILE A 89 -6.68 3.36 -1.60
C ILE A 89 -6.43 2.25 -0.59
N ASN A 90 -5.18 1.80 -0.54
CA ASN A 90 -4.75 0.62 0.19
C ASN A 90 -3.96 1.08 1.42
N ILE A 91 -4.26 0.51 2.57
CA ILE A 91 -3.49 0.70 3.80
C ILE A 91 -2.64 -0.55 4.03
N VAL A 92 -1.34 -0.33 4.18
CA VAL A 92 -0.33 -1.38 4.10
C VAL A 92 0.60 -1.30 5.30
N GLU A 93 0.92 -2.45 5.86
CA GLU A 93 1.84 -2.63 6.97
C GLU A 93 3.01 -3.50 6.50
N THR A 94 4.22 -3.22 6.98
CA THR A 94 5.39 -4.05 6.73
C THR A 94 5.32 -5.30 7.61
N ASN A 95 5.56 -6.47 7.03
CA ASN A 95 5.63 -7.70 7.81
C ASN A 95 6.89 -7.71 8.68
N ASP A 96 6.76 -8.27 9.88
CA ASP A 96 7.92 -8.55 10.72
C ASP A 96 8.82 -9.61 10.05
N ILE A 97 10.14 -9.46 10.22
CA ILE A 97 11.14 -10.35 9.62
C ILE A 97 10.91 -11.83 9.97
N ASP A 98 10.41 -12.10 11.18
CA ASP A 98 10.16 -13.45 11.67
C ASP A 98 8.90 -14.10 11.04
N ASP A 99 8.01 -13.31 10.43
CA ASP A 99 6.71 -13.73 9.89
C ASP A 99 6.65 -13.62 8.35
N LEU A 100 7.79 -13.48 7.68
CA LEU A 100 7.86 -13.38 6.23
C LEU A 100 7.45 -14.69 5.54
N GLU A 101 6.43 -14.60 4.68
CA GLU A 101 5.98 -15.71 3.83
C GLU A 101 6.70 -15.68 2.48
N ILE A 102 7.00 -16.86 1.93
CA ILE A 102 7.59 -16.99 0.58
C ILE A 102 6.55 -16.57 -0.46
N ALA A 103 6.92 -15.63 -1.32
CA ALA A 103 6.10 -15.15 -2.41
C ALA A 103 5.97 -16.19 -3.52
N THR A 104 4.84 -16.19 -4.22
CA THR A 104 4.63 -17.04 -5.39
C THR A 104 5.02 -16.33 -6.68
N ASP A 105 5.24 -17.08 -7.76
CA ASP A 105 5.47 -16.50 -9.10
C ASP A 105 4.32 -15.56 -9.53
N GLU A 106 3.10 -15.81 -9.06
CA GLU A 106 1.94 -14.94 -9.33
C GLU A 106 2.08 -13.59 -8.62
N ASP A 107 2.62 -13.56 -7.40
CA ASP A 107 2.85 -12.34 -6.65
C ASP A 107 3.94 -11.49 -7.30
N GLU A 108 5.01 -12.13 -7.79
CA GLU A 108 6.07 -11.45 -8.57
C GLU A 108 5.49 -10.81 -9.83
N MET A 109 4.69 -11.56 -10.59
CA MET A 109 4.03 -11.04 -11.79
C MET A 109 3.08 -9.89 -11.48
N LYS A 110 2.29 -9.95 -10.42
CA LYS A 110 1.35 -8.87 -10.05
C LYS A 110 2.10 -7.63 -9.58
N SER A 111 3.13 -7.80 -8.74
CA SER A 111 3.92 -6.71 -8.21
C SER A 111 4.63 -5.92 -9.31
N GLY A 112 5.09 -6.60 -10.38
CA GLY A 112 5.69 -5.97 -11.54
C GLY A 112 4.72 -5.31 -12.54
N ASN A 113 3.43 -5.69 -12.53
CA ASN A 113 2.43 -5.21 -13.50
C ASN A 113 1.48 -4.13 -12.96
N GLN A 114 1.44 -3.93 -11.64
CA GLN A 114 0.54 -2.94 -11.03
C GLN A 114 0.95 -1.50 -11.33
N GLU A 115 -0.06 -0.63 -11.48
CA GLU A 115 0.13 0.82 -11.64
C GLU A 115 -0.05 1.51 -10.28
N ILE A 116 1.07 1.80 -9.62
CA ILE A 116 1.10 2.57 -8.37
C ILE A 116 1.10 4.06 -8.72
N ILE A 117 0.07 4.77 -8.27
CA ILE A 117 -0.09 6.22 -8.47
C ILE A 117 0.66 7.00 -7.40
N LEU A 118 0.51 6.57 -6.14
CA LEU A 118 1.12 7.19 -4.99
C LEU A 118 1.44 6.12 -3.94
N LYS A 119 2.62 6.18 -3.33
CA LYS A 119 2.97 5.42 -2.12
C LYS A 119 3.56 6.40 -1.13
N SER A 120 2.94 6.53 0.04
CA SER A 120 3.33 7.51 1.06
C SER A 120 3.39 6.88 2.44
N GLU A 121 4.40 7.26 3.22
CA GLU A 121 4.62 6.80 4.59
C GLU A 121 3.68 7.51 5.57
N LEU A 122 3.11 6.74 6.51
CA LEU A 122 2.19 7.23 7.55
C LEU A 122 2.89 7.47 8.90
N LYS A 123 4.05 6.86 9.15
CA LYS A 123 4.85 7.02 10.38
C LYS A 123 5.93 8.06 10.20
#